data_AF-A0A6M0KX61-F1
#
_entry.id   AF-A0A6M0KX61-F1
#
_cell.length_a   1.000
_cell.length_b   1.000
_cell.length_c   1.000
_cell.angle_alpha   90.00
_cell.angle_beta   90.00
_cell.angle_gamma   90.00
#
_symmetry.space_group_name_H-M   'P 1'
#
loop_
_entity.id
_entity.type
_entity.pdbx_description
1 polymer ?
#
loop_
_entity_poly.entity_id
_entity_poly.type
_entity_poly.pdbx_seq_one_letter_code
_entity_poly.pdbx_strand_id
1 'polypeptide(L)'
;MSSENTTETADSFLLEVEYGEMLYDNPRGISCSKCHGKGGKGGQKIAKYYDQYKNPKILKGLDITGYSFEELKASLKNRYRDENNRRVRHKIMPMYYLTDEEVKAIYSYLQDVKEK
;
A
#
# COMPACT_ATOMS: atom_id res chain seq x y z
N MET A 1 45.42 -4.04 -26.88
CA MET A 1 44.78 -2.71 -27.08
C MET A 1 43.71 -2.93 -28.12
N SER A 2 42.42 -2.81 -27.82
CA SER A 2 41.79 -1.62 -27.25
C SER A 2 40.62 -2.01 -26.35
N SER A 3 40.57 -1.35 -25.21
CA SER A 3 39.50 -1.34 -24.22
C SER A 3 38.25 -0.58 -24.71
N GLU A 4 37.21 -0.62 -23.87
CA GLU A 4 36.06 0.29 -23.77
C GLU A 4 34.78 -0.14 -24.52
N ASN A 5 33.57 -0.10 -23.96
CA ASN A 5 33.11 0.42 -22.68
C ASN A 5 31.76 -0.24 -22.30
N THR A 6 31.67 -0.80 -21.11
CA THR A 6 30.44 -1.23 -20.44
C THR A 6 29.77 -0.02 -19.80
N THR A 7 28.75 0.54 -20.44
CA THR A 7 27.79 1.46 -19.82
C THR A 7 26.42 1.28 -20.46
N GLU A 8 25.79 0.14 -20.22
CA GLU A 8 24.34 0.02 -20.40
C GLU A 8 23.65 0.66 -19.18
N THR A 9 23.33 1.94 -19.34
CA THR A 9 22.17 2.67 -18.80
C THR A 9 21.41 2.00 -17.64
N ALA A 10 21.94 2.11 -16.42
CA ALA A 10 21.17 1.96 -15.18
C ALA A 10 20.27 3.18 -14.86
N ASP A 11 20.19 4.14 -15.78
CA ASP A 11 19.56 5.47 -15.61
C ASP A 11 18.15 5.56 -16.25
N SER A 12 17.56 4.43 -16.67
CA SER A 12 16.25 4.39 -17.38
C SER A 12 15.16 3.57 -16.68
N PHE A 13 15.38 3.09 -15.45
CA PHE A 13 14.38 2.35 -14.69
C PHE A 13 14.33 2.90 -13.27
N LEU A 14 13.16 3.40 -12.83
CA LEU A 14 12.93 3.75 -11.43
C LEU A 14 13.35 2.57 -10.55
N LEU A 15 14.06 2.83 -9.45
CA LEU A 15 14.33 1.78 -8.48
C LEU A 15 12.98 1.19 -8.03
N GLU A 16 12.85 -0.13 -7.86
CA GLU A 16 11.57 -0.80 -7.53
C GLU A 16 10.86 -0.12 -6.33
N VAL A 17 11.65 0.37 -5.36
CA VAL A 17 11.19 1.14 -4.20
C VAL A 17 10.62 2.51 -4.57
N GLU A 18 11.27 3.26 -5.46
CA GLU A 18 10.80 4.58 -5.92
C GLU A 18 9.51 4.45 -6.72
N TYR A 19 9.42 3.43 -7.59
CA TYR A 19 8.18 3.11 -8.29
C TYR A 19 7.07 2.72 -7.30
N GLY A 20 7.42 1.94 -6.27
CA GLY A 20 6.52 1.58 -5.18
C GLY A 20 5.99 2.78 -4.40
N GLU A 21 6.85 3.76 -4.10
CA GLU A 21 6.46 5.02 -3.45
C GLU A 21 5.46 5.79 -4.32
N MET A 22 5.77 5.96 -5.60
CA MET A 22 4.89 6.65 -6.54
C MET A 22 3.52 5.97 -6.65
N LEU A 23 3.49 4.64 -6.71
CA LEU A 23 2.26 3.86 -6.73
C LEU A 23 1.51 3.95 -5.39
N TYR A 24 2.22 3.94 -4.26
CA TYR A 24 1.61 4.09 -2.93
C TYR A 24 0.86 5.43 -2.83
N ASP A 25 1.45 6.49 -3.37
CA ASP A 25 0.82 7.81 -3.39
C ASP A 25 -0.26 7.95 -4.45
N ASN A 26 -0.15 7.24 -5.60
CA ASN A 26 -1.11 7.34 -6.71
C ASN A 26 -1.51 5.98 -7.32
N PRO A 27 -2.19 5.09 -6.56
CA PRO A 27 -2.54 3.74 -7.02
C PRO A 27 -3.80 3.76 -7.87
N ARG A 28 -3.79 4.32 -9.10
CA ARG A 28 -4.93 4.36 -10.04
C ARG A 28 -6.31 4.55 -9.36
N GLY A 29 -6.40 5.48 -8.42
CA GLY A 29 -7.48 5.54 -7.44
C GLY A 29 -7.16 6.49 -6.28
N ILE A 30 -7.65 6.18 -5.07
CA ILE A 30 -7.32 6.98 -3.89
C ILE A 30 -5.92 6.63 -3.37
N SER A 31 -5.13 7.64 -3.08
CA SER A 31 -3.81 7.48 -2.45
C SER A 31 -3.87 6.58 -1.21
N CYS A 32 -2.94 5.63 -1.09
CA CYS A 32 -2.84 4.76 0.09
C CYS A 32 -2.53 5.58 1.34
N SER A 33 -1.69 6.61 1.21
CA SER A 33 -1.23 7.45 2.33
C SER A 33 -2.37 8.24 3.00
N LYS A 34 -3.46 8.54 2.27
CA LYS A 34 -4.65 9.19 2.84
C LYS A 34 -5.38 8.32 3.89
N CYS A 35 -5.20 7.01 3.83
CA CYS A 35 -5.82 6.07 4.78
C CYS A 35 -4.77 5.45 5.71
N HIS A 36 -3.63 5.03 5.17
CA HIS A 36 -2.62 4.27 5.89
C HIS A 36 -1.40 5.12 6.30
N GLY A 37 -1.44 6.44 6.08
CA GLY A 37 -0.37 7.36 6.48
C GLY A 37 0.89 7.23 5.64
N LYS A 38 1.88 8.09 5.89
CA LYS A 38 3.16 7.99 5.20
C LYS A 38 3.83 6.67 5.55
N GLY A 39 4.27 5.91 4.54
CA GLY A 39 4.92 4.62 4.73
C GLY A 39 4.04 3.52 5.35
N GLY A 40 2.71 3.65 5.33
CA GLY A 40 1.82 2.59 5.79
C GLY A 40 1.66 2.44 7.31
N LYS A 41 2.14 3.38 8.13
CA LYS A 41 2.10 3.31 9.61
C LYS A 41 0.71 3.47 10.24
N GLY A 42 -0.33 3.67 9.43
CA GLY A 42 -1.72 3.78 9.85
C GLY A 42 -2.08 5.10 10.53
N GLY A 43 -3.21 5.10 11.24
CA GLY A 43 -3.62 6.18 12.14
C GLY A 43 -4.33 7.36 11.47
N GLN A 44 -4.34 7.45 10.13
CA GLN A 44 -5.01 8.55 9.44
C GLN A 44 -6.52 8.49 9.65
N LYS A 45 -7.10 9.65 9.94
CA LYS A 45 -8.53 9.81 10.14
C LYS A 45 -9.23 9.80 8.78
N ILE A 46 -9.99 8.74 8.52
CA ILE A 46 -10.76 8.57 7.27
C ILE A 46 -12.11 9.28 7.38
N ALA A 47 -12.82 9.06 8.49
CA ALA A 47 -14.14 9.64 8.69
C ALA A 47 -14.47 9.81 10.18
N LYS A 48 -15.35 10.78 10.48
CA LYS A 48 -16.08 10.84 11.76
C LYS A 48 -17.53 10.44 11.46
N TYR A 49 -18.07 9.52 12.26
CA TYR A 49 -19.46 9.11 12.16
C TYR A 49 -20.07 9.01 13.56
N TYR A 50 -21.37 8.81 13.64
CA TYR A 50 -22.08 8.61 14.89
C TYR A 50 -22.68 7.20 14.91
N ASP A 51 -22.62 6.54 16.06
CA ASP A 51 -23.32 5.27 16.24
C ASP A 51 -24.83 5.50 16.45
N GLN A 52 -25.58 4.40 16.62
CA GLN A 52 -27.03 4.43 16.83
C GLN A 52 -27.46 5.22 18.08
N TYR A 53 -26.55 5.46 19.02
CA TYR A 53 -26.78 6.23 20.25
C TYR A 53 -26.22 7.65 20.17
N LYS A 54 -25.86 8.13 18.96
CA LYS A 54 -25.26 9.45 18.70
C LYS A 54 -23.89 9.67 19.37
N ASN A 55 -23.16 8.61 19.72
CA ASN A 55 -21.79 8.78 20.19
C ASN A 55 -20.84 8.98 18.99
N PRO A 56 -19.91 9.94 19.05
CA PRO A 56 -18.94 10.14 17.99
C PRO A 56 -17.95 8.99 17.92
N LYS A 57 -17.75 8.45 16.72
CA LYS A 57 -16.74 7.44 16.38
C LYS A 57 -15.82 7.99 15.30
N ILE A 58 -14.57 7.54 15.33
CA ILE A 58 -13.56 7.91 14.34
C ILE A 58 -13.10 6.64 13.64
N LEU A 59 -13.29 6.59 12.33
CA LEU A 59 -12.69 5.58 11.49
C LEU A 59 -11.25 6.00 11.18
N LYS A 60 -10.28 5.15 11.51
CA LYS A 60 -8.87 5.34 11.19
C LYS A 60 -8.38 4.18 10.34
N GLY A 61 -7.41 4.45 9.45
CA GLY A 61 -6.73 3.37 8.75
C GLY A 61 -5.74 2.63 9.65
N LEU A 62 -5.48 1.38 9.28
CA LEU A 62 -4.61 0.46 10.01
C LEU A 62 -3.14 0.63 9.61
N ASP A 63 -2.24 0.23 10.51
CA ASP A 63 -0.83 -0.01 10.17
C ASP A 63 -0.73 -1.27 9.28
N ILE A 64 -0.08 -1.12 8.13
CA ILE A 64 0.11 -2.18 7.12
C ILE A 64 1.59 -2.55 6.92
N THR A 65 2.52 -1.98 7.69
CA THR A 65 3.96 -2.31 7.61
C THR A 65 4.27 -3.76 8.02
N GLY A 66 3.35 -4.42 8.70
CA GLY A 66 3.45 -5.83 9.10
C GLY A 66 2.83 -6.83 8.13
N TYR A 67 2.23 -6.37 7.02
CA TYR A 67 1.50 -7.28 6.12
C TYR A 67 2.46 -8.15 5.32
N SER A 68 2.11 -9.41 5.11
CA SER A 68 2.79 -10.22 4.09
C SER A 68 2.42 -9.74 2.69
N PHE A 69 3.20 -10.13 1.69
CA PHE A 69 2.90 -9.83 0.29
C PHE A 69 1.50 -10.32 -0.12
N GLU A 70 1.09 -11.51 0.31
CA GLU A 70 -0.22 -12.09 0.02
C GLU A 70 -1.36 -11.33 0.71
N GLU A 71 -1.15 -10.85 1.93
CA GLU A 71 -2.13 -10.03 2.64
C GLU A 71 -2.29 -8.65 1.97
N LEU A 72 -1.18 -8.02 1.57
CA LEU A 72 -1.21 -6.76 0.83
C LEU A 72 -1.92 -6.93 -0.52
N LYS A 73 -1.52 -7.93 -1.30
CA LYS A 73 -2.12 -8.26 -2.61
C LYS A 73 -3.62 -8.51 -2.50
N ALA A 74 -4.05 -9.26 -1.49
CA ALA A 74 -5.47 -9.50 -1.24
C ALA A 74 -6.20 -8.20 -0.87
N SER A 75 -5.59 -7.37 -0.01
CA SER A 75 -6.18 -6.10 0.43
C SER A 75 -6.36 -5.12 -0.73
N LEU A 76 -5.38 -5.03 -1.64
CA LEU A 76 -5.50 -4.23 -2.86
C LEU A 76 -6.60 -4.73 -3.81
N LYS A 77 -6.94 -6.03 -3.74
CA LYS A 77 -8.12 -6.62 -4.38
C LYS A 77 -9.41 -6.50 -3.53
N ASN A 78 -9.44 -5.59 -2.56
CA ASN A 78 -10.55 -5.34 -1.63
C ASN A 78 -10.87 -6.55 -0.72
N ARG A 79 -9.90 -7.42 -0.41
CA ARG A 79 -10.11 -8.62 0.43
C ARG A 79 -9.24 -8.61 1.67
N TYR A 80 -9.85 -8.71 2.84
CA TYR A 80 -9.16 -8.83 4.12
C TYR A 80 -9.67 -10.05 4.92
N ARG A 81 -8.96 -10.41 5.98
CA ARG A 81 -9.37 -11.49 6.90
C ARG A 81 -10.22 -10.92 8.02
N ASP A 82 -11.42 -11.47 8.21
CA ASP A 82 -12.24 -11.17 9.38
C ASP A 82 -11.72 -11.88 10.65
N GLU A 83 -12.39 -11.66 11.77
CA GLU A 83 -12.09 -12.30 13.06
C GLU A 83 -12.11 -13.83 13.04
N ASN A 84 -12.79 -14.42 12.04
CA ASN A 84 -12.88 -15.86 11.83
C ASN A 84 -11.88 -16.35 10.76
N ASN A 85 -10.90 -15.52 10.40
CA ASN A 85 -9.86 -15.79 9.42
C ASN A 85 -10.37 -16.03 7.98
N ARG A 86 -11.56 -15.52 7.63
CA ARG A 86 -12.17 -15.68 6.30
C ARG A 86 -11.89 -14.48 5.41
N ARG A 87 -11.67 -14.70 4.11
CA ARG A 87 -11.47 -13.63 3.12
C ARG A 87 -12.80 -12.95 2.75
N VAL A 88 -13.04 -11.78 3.31
CA VAL A 88 -14.25 -10.97 3.09
C VAL A 88 -13.93 -9.65 2.37
N ARG A 89 -14.95 -9.00 1.79
CA ARG A 89 -14.78 -7.69 1.15
C ARG A 89 -14.67 -6.58 2.19
N HIS A 90 -13.75 -5.64 1.97
CA HIS A 90 -13.64 -4.47 2.83
C HIS A 90 -14.68 -3.41 2.44
N LYS A 91 -15.42 -2.84 3.40
CA LYS A 91 -16.50 -1.89 3.10
C LYS A 91 -16.02 -0.48 2.72
N ILE A 92 -14.81 -0.12 3.13
CA ILE A 92 -14.25 1.24 2.97
C ILE A 92 -13.08 1.29 1.98
N MET A 93 -12.02 0.51 2.20
CA MET A 93 -10.88 0.39 1.27
C MET A 93 -11.35 0.02 -0.15
N PRO A 94 -10.98 0.77 -1.19
CA PRO A 94 -11.38 0.47 -2.56
C PRO A 94 -10.61 -0.73 -3.13
N MET A 95 -11.01 -1.16 -4.32
CA MET A 95 -10.27 -2.14 -5.13
C MET A 95 -9.35 -1.40 -6.10
N TYR A 96 -8.11 -1.86 -6.23
CA TYR A 96 -7.13 -1.33 -7.16
C TYR A 96 -6.83 -2.35 -8.27
N TYR A 97 -6.83 -1.89 -9.51
CA TYR A 97 -6.50 -2.70 -10.70
C TYR A 97 -4.99 -2.60 -10.98
N LEU A 98 -4.21 -3.24 -10.12
CA LEU A 98 -2.74 -3.29 -10.18
C LEU A 98 -2.29 -4.68 -10.67
N THR A 99 -1.18 -4.72 -11.41
CA THR A 99 -0.49 -5.97 -11.75
C THR A 99 0.28 -6.51 -10.55
N ASP A 100 0.74 -7.75 -10.63
CA ASP A 100 1.48 -8.38 -9.52
C ASP A 100 2.84 -7.69 -9.29
N GLU A 101 3.48 -7.18 -10.34
CA GLU A 101 4.72 -6.42 -10.29
C GLU A 101 4.53 -5.07 -9.59
N GLU A 102 3.40 -4.41 -9.83
CA GLU A 102 3.06 -3.14 -9.18
C GLU A 102 2.75 -3.33 -7.70
N VAL A 103 2.03 -4.42 -7.37
CA VAL A 103 1.82 -4.81 -5.98
C VAL A 103 3.16 -5.11 -5.29
N LYS A 104 4.10 -5.75 -6.01
CA LYS A 104 5.44 -6.03 -5.51
C LYS A 104 6.23 -4.76 -5.27
N ALA A 105 6.16 -3.78 -6.18
CA ALA A 105 6.81 -2.48 -5.99
C ALA A 105 6.29 -1.77 -4.73
N ILE A 106 4.96 -1.70 -4.53
CA ILE A 106 4.37 -1.14 -3.30
C ILE A 106 4.84 -1.90 -2.06
N TYR A 107 4.89 -3.24 -2.12
CA TYR A 107 5.38 -4.05 -1.02
C TYR A 107 6.85 -3.72 -0.68
N SER A 108 7.72 -3.68 -1.69
CA SER A 108 9.14 -3.34 -1.54
C SER A 108 9.33 -1.96 -0.92
N TYR A 109 8.52 -0.96 -1.32
CA TYR A 109 8.50 0.36 -0.67
C TYR A 109 8.13 0.28 0.82
N LEU A 110 7.06 -0.44 1.18
CA LEU A 110 6.63 -0.56 2.58
C LEU A 110 7.69 -1.25 3.46
N GLN A 111 8.42 -2.22 2.90
CA GLN A 111 9.50 -2.91 3.61
C GLN A 111 10.73 -2.01 3.80
N ASP A 112 11.14 -1.27 2.76
CA ASP A 112 12.23 -0.30 2.84
C ASP A 112 11.96 0.80 3.88
N VAL A 113 10.73 1.32 3.94
CA VAL A 113 10.35 2.35 4.92
C VAL A 113 10.24 1.79 6.35
N LYS A 114 10.00 0.48 6.51
CA LYS A 114 9.94 -0.17 7.83
C LYS A 114 11.33 -0.37 8.43
N GLU A 115 12.33 -0.64 7.61
CA GLU A 115 13.72 -0.85 8.03
C GLU A 115 14.44 0.46 8.39
N LYS A 116 13.82 1.62 8.09
CA LYS A 116 14.27 2.98 8.42
C LYS A 116 13.60 3.53 9.68
#